data_AF-A0A817M2B4-F1
#
_entry.id   AF-A0A817M2B4-F1
#
_cell.length_a   1.000
_cell.length_b   1.000
_cell.length_c   1.000
_cell.angle_alpha   90.00
_cell.angle_beta   90.00
_cell.angle_gamma   90.00
#
_symmetry.space_group_name_H-M   'P 1'
#
loop_
_entity.id
_entity.type
_entity.pdbx_description
1 polymer ?
#
loop_
_entity_poly.entity_id
_entity_poly.type
_entity_poly.pdbx_seq_one_letter_code
_entity_poly.pdbx_strand_id
1 'polypeptide(L)'
;MVIQLFIEGLMSGCYHICPSKQNFQFDKSFMFIIDVLNIIKIYQTRHPDINLCSADAFSFLAAIILITIIGVVRLENDKNFLIFFLLIYFE
;
A
#
# COMPACT_ATOMS: atom_id res chain seq x y z
N MET A 1 13.03 -1.49 8.56
CA MET A 1 12.20 -0.67 9.48
C MET A 1 12.66 0.78 9.56
N VAL A 2 13.88 1.13 10.00
CA VAL A 2 14.31 2.55 10.10
C VAL A 2 14.29 3.29 8.76
N ILE A 3 14.92 2.71 7.72
CA ILE A 3 14.97 3.31 6.37
C ILE A 3 13.56 3.48 5.78
N GLN A 4 12.68 2.52 6.04
CA GLN A 4 11.29 2.57 5.62
C GLN A 4 10.55 3.76 6.21
N LEU A 5 10.58 3.93 7.54
CA LEU A 5 9.95 5.05 8.22
C LEU A 5 10.53 6.40 7.78
N PHE A 6 11.82 6.47 7.49
CA PHE A 6 12.43 7.68 6.94
C PHE A 6 11.87 8.03 5.55
N ILE A 7 11.72 7.02 4.68
CA ILE A 7 11.19 7.23 3.32
C ILE A 7 9.70 7.63 3.36
N GLU A 8 8.90 7.02 4.23
CA GLU A 8 7.51 7.41 4.40
C GLU A 8 7.38 8.83 4.95
N GLY A 9 8.16 9.20 5.97
CA GLY A 9 8.18 10.58 6.47
C GLY A 9 8.59 11.60 5.41
N LEU A 10 9.55 11.25 4.54
CA LEU A 10 9.93 12.10 3.40
C LEU A 10 8.80 12.24 2.38
N MET A 11 8.16 11.13 1.98
CA MET A 11 7.08 11.14 0.98
C MET A 11 5.82 11.85 1.50
N SER A 12 5.50 11.66 2.78
CA SER A 12 4.38 12.35 3.45
C SER A 12 4.63 13.85 3.57
N GLY A 13 5.87 14.26 3.86
CA GLY A 13 6.28 15.65 3.83
C GLY A 13 6.16 16.27 2.43
N CYS A 14 6.63 15.56 1.41
CA CYS A 14 6.53 16.01 0.01
C CYS A 14 5.08 16.19 -0.45
N TYR A 15 4.16 15.32 -0.02
CA TYR A 15 2.73 15.47 -0.33
C TYR A 15 2.12 16.72 0.30
N HIS A 16 2.44 17.03 1.56
CA HIS A 16 1.91 18.21 2.25
C HIS A 16 2.50 19.53 1.74
N ILE A 17 3.76 19.53 1.30
CA ILE A 17 4.41 20.71 0.72
C ILE A 17 3.88 21.00 -0.69
N CYS A 18 3.67 19.95 -1.49
CA CYS A 18 3.19 20.04 -2.86
C CYS A 18 2.09 18.99 -3.12
N PRO A 19 0.81 19.33 -2.88
CA PRO A 19 -0.29 18.39 -3.05
C PRO A 19 -0.49 18.11 -4.55
N SER A 20 -0.13 16.90 -4.99
CA SER A 20 -0.34 16.41 -6.34
C SER A 20 -0.82 14.95 -6.31
N LYS A 21 -1.54 14.51 -7.36
CA LYS A 21 -2.02 13.11 -7.45
C LYS A 21 -0.89 12.10 -7.48
N GLN A 22 0.27 12.47 -8.02
CA GLN A 22 1.47 11.63 -8.01
C GLN A 22 2.04 11.53 -6.59
N ASN A 23 2.21 12.65 -5.89
CA ASN A 23 2.73 12.64 -4.52
C ASN A 23 1.79 11.90 -3.56
N PHE A 24 0.48 12.04 -3.73
CA PHE A 24 -0.51 11.29 -2.96
C PHE A 24 -0.40 9.78 -3.20
N GLN A 25 -0.22 9.36 -4.45
CA GLN A 25 -0.02 7.95 -4.76
C GLN A 25 1.27 7.41 -4.16
N PHE A 26 2.38 8.15 -4.27
CA PHE A 26 3.64 7.73 -3.67
C PHE A 26 3.55 7.60 -2.15
N ASP A 27 2.99 8.60 -1.45
CA ASP A 27 2.79 8.57 0.00
C ASP A 27 1.97 7.34 0.44
N LYS A 28 0.81 7.12 -0.19
CA LYS A 28 -0.08 5.99 0.09
C LYS A 28 0.57 4.64 -0.22
N SER A 29 1.29 4.53 -1.34
CA SER A 29 1.98 3.28 -1.71
C SER A 29 3.05 2.91 -0.68
N PHE A 30 3.87 3.86 -0.22
CA PHE A 30 4.88 3.59 0.81
C PHE A 30 4.27 3.22 2.16
N MET A 31 3.13 3.81 2.52
CA MET A 31 2.39 3.41 3.73
C MET A 31 1.97 1.93 3.69
N PHE A 32 1.37 1.45 2.58
CA PHE A 32 1.01 0.05 2.41
C PHE A 32 2.23 -0.89 2.42
N ILE A 33 3.33 -0.49 1.79
CA ILE A 33 4.59 -1.26 1.78
C ILE A 33 5.10 -1.46 3.22
N ILE A 34 5.08 -0.41 4.04
CA ILE A 34 5.54 -0.46 5.42
C ILE A 34 4.63 -1.34 6.28
N ASP A 35 3.30 -1.20 6.15
CA ASP A 35 2.34 -2.01 6.90
C ASP A 35 2.51 -3.51 6.61
N VAL A 36 2.55 -3.91 5.34
CA VAL A 36 2.71 -5.32 4.96
C VAL A 36 4.04 -5.88 5.48
N LEU A 37 5.13 -5.13 5.34
CA LEU A 37 6.45 -5.57 5.81
C LEU A 37 6.53 -5.62 7.35
N ASN A 38 5.82 -4.74 8.07
CA ASN A 38 5.70 -4.82 9.52
C ASN A 38 4.89 -6.05 9.96
N ILE A 39 3.76 -6.35 9.30
CA ILE A 39 2.95 -7.55 9.58
C ILE A 39 3.78 -8.81 9.38
N ILE A 40 4.48 -8.93 8.24
CA ILE A 40 5.35 -10.07 7.96
C ILE A 40 6.44 -10.17 9.04
N LYS A 41 7.08 -9.07 9.39
CA LYS A 41 8.16 -9.07 10.39
C LYS A 41 7.65 -9.48 11.78
N ILE A 42 6.50 -8.97 12.21
CA ILE A 42 5.87 -9.34 13.47
C ILE A 42 5.50 -10.83 13.44
N TYR A 43 4.89 -11.31 12.36
CA TYR A 43 4.48 -12.70 12.21
C TYR A 43 5.67 -13.66 12.27
N GLN A 44 6.74 -13.38 11.52
CA GLN A 44 8.00 -14.14 11.59
C GLN A 44 8.65 -14.10 12.97
N THR A 45 8.52 -13.00 13.71
CA THR A 45 9.06 -12.89 15.08
C THR A 45 8.26 -13.70 16.09
N ARG A 46 6.96 -13.91 15.84
CA ARG A 46 6.05 -14.69 16.70
C ARG A 46 6.05 -16.19 16.38
N HIS A 47 6.22 -16.55 15.10
CA HIS A 47 6.26 -17.91 14.60
C HIS A 47 7.53 -18.11 13.74
N PRO A 48 8.70 -18.36 14.38
CA PRO A 48 9.99 -18.46 13.69
C PRO A 48 10.11 -19.68 12.76
N ASP A 49 9.18 -20.62 12.89
CA ASP A 49 9.00 -21.82 12.09
C ASP A 49 8.33 -21.56 10.73
N ILE A 50 7.63 -20.43 10.58
CA ILE A 50 6.91 -20.08 9.35
C ILE A 50 7.65 -18.96 8.62
N ASN A 51 8.38 -19.32 7.57
CA ASN A 51 9.02 -18.34 6.69
C ASN A 51 8.21 -18.18 5.39
N LEU A 52 7.66 -17.00 5.15
CA LEU A 52 7.05 -16.67 3.85
C LEU A 52 8.11 -16.68 2.75
N CYS A 53 7.76 -17.23 1.58
CA CYS A 53 8.56 -17.05 0.39
C CYS A 53 8.57 -15.56 0.01
N SER A 54 9.75 -15.03 -0.29
CA SER A 54 9.90 -13.63 -0.70
C SER A 54 9.11 -13.32 -1.98
N ALA A 55 9.03 -14.28 -2.91
CA ALA A 55 8.26 -14.13 -4.15
C ALA A 55 6.76 -13.94 -3.86
N ASP A 56 6.19 -14.70 -2.92
CA ASP A 56 4.77 -14.59 -2.56
C ASP A 56 4.47 -13.27 -1.86
N ALA A 57 5.36 -12.83 -0.96
CA ALA A 57 5.24 -11.54 -0.28
C ALA A 57 5.33 -10.36 -1.27
N PHE A 58 6.26 -10.38 -2.22
CA PHE A 58 6.39 -9.34 -3.24
C PHE A 58 5.25 -9.38 -4.27
N SER A 59 4.74 -10.56 -4.60
CA SER A 59 3.57 -10.73 -5.47
C SER A 59 2.32 -10.11 -4.84
N PHE A 60 2.07 -10.40 -3.56
CA PHE A 60 0.96 -9.79 -2.81
C PHE A 60 1.08 -8.27 -2.73
N LEU A 61 2.29 -7.77 -2.47
CA LEU A 61 2.55 -6.34 -2.43
C LEU A 61 2.33 -5.67 -3.79
N ALA A 62 2.78 -6.31 -4.88
CA ALA A 62 2.56 -5.82 -6.23
C ALA A 62 1.06 -5.76 -6.58
N ALA A 63 0.27 -6.75 -6.16
CA ALA A 63 -1.17 -6.75 -6.35
C ALA A 63 -1.86 -5.58 -5.63
N ILE A 64 -1.50 -5.31 -4.37
CA ILE A 64 -2.04 -4.17 -3.61
C ILE A 64 -1.73 -2.85 -4.31
N ILE A 65 -0.48 -2.65 -4.74
CA ILE A 65 -0.05 -1.41 -5.41
C ILE A 65 -0.82 -1.24 -6.73
N LEU A 66 -0.99 -2.31 -7.50
CA LEU A 66 -1.74 -2.30 -8.76
C LEU A 66 -3.22 -1.92 -8.52
N ILE A 67 -3.86 -2.49 -7.50
CA ILE A 67 -5.23 -2.13 -7.11
C ILE A 67 -5.32 -0.63 -6.75
N THR A 68 -4.36 -0.09 -5.99
CA THR A 68 -4.37 1.33 -5.65
C THR A 68 -4.21 2.25 -6.87
N ILE A 69 -3.37 1.89 -7.84
CA ILE A 69 -3.21 2.67 -9.08
C ILE A 69 -4.49 2.62 -9.92
N ILE A 70 -5.08 1.43 -10.09
CA ILE A 70 -6.36 1.29 -10.81
C ILE A 70 -7.44 2.13 -10.12
N GLY A 71 -7.49 2.09 -8.79
CA GLY A 71 -8.42 2.88 -8.00
C GLY A 71 -8.30 4.37 -8.32
N VAL A 72 -7.10 4.94 -8.22
CA VAL A 72 -6.88 6.37 -8.49
C VAL A 72 -7.24 6.77 -9.92
N VAL A 73 -6.93 5.93 -10.92
CA VAL A 73 -7.19 6.24 -12.34
C VAL A 73 -8.67 6.07 -12.72
N ARG A 74 -9.36 5.04 -12.19
CA ARG A 74 -10.76 4.76 -12.53
C ARG A 74 -11.77 5.54 -11.71
N LEU A 75 -11.46 5.91 -10.46
CA LEU A 75 -12.37 6.69 -9.62
C LEU A 75 -12.75 8.05 -10.22
N GLU A 76 -11.86 8.65 -11.03
CA GLU A 76 -12.12 9.94 -11.66
C GLU A 76 -12.99 9.84 -12.91
N ASN A 77 -12.97 8.69 -13.61
CA ASN A 77 -13.68 8.50 -14.88
C ASN A 77 -14.99 7.74 -14.71
N ASP A 78 -15.12 6.88 -13.71
CA ASP A 78 -16.23 5.93 -13.61
C ASP A 78 -16.64 5.65 -12.16
N LYS A 79 -17.73 6.30 -11.70
CA LYS A 79 -18.27 6.13 -10.33
C LYS A 79 -18.75 4.71 -10.05
N ASN A 80 -19.03 3.93 -11.10
CA ASN A 80 -19.43 2.53 -10.98
C ASN A 80 -18.34 1.66 -10.34
N PHE A 81 -17.06 2.02 -10.52
CA PHE A 81 -15.94 1.33 -9.89
C PHE A 81 -15.93 1.53 -8.36
N LEU A 82 -16.32 2.71 -7.88
CA LEU A 82 -16.43 3.00 -6.45
C LEU A 82 -17.53 2.14 -5.78
N ILE A 83 -18.69 2.03 -6.44
CA ILE A 83 -19.83 1.27 -5.92
C ILE A 83 -19.48 -0.22 -5.82
N PHE A 84 -18.83 -0.78 -6.85
CA PHE A 84 -18.34 -2.16 -6.83
C PHE A 84 -17.34 -2.42 -5.68
N PHE A 85 -16.38 -1.51 -5.47
CA PHE A 85 -15.40 -1.64 -4.40
C PHE A 85 -16.05 -1.53 -3.01
N LEU A 86 -17.01 -0.62 -2.83
CA LEU A 86 -17.76 -0.49 -1.59
C LEU A 86 -18.59 -1.73 -1.28
N LEU A 87 -19.19 -2.38 -2.28
CA LEU A 87 -19.94 -3.63 -2.09
C LEU A 87 -19.04 -4.77 -1.62
N ILE A 88 -17.85 -4.92 -2.20
CA ILE A 88 -16.86 -5.93 -1.76
C ILE A 88 -16.33 -5.66 -0.35
N TYR A 89 -16.12 -4.38 0.00
CA TYR A 89 -15.55 -4.01 1.30
C TYR A 89 -16.58 -4.06 2.44
N PHE A 90 -17.88 -3.94 2.13
CA PHE A 90 -18.97 -3.90 3.11
C PHE A 90 -19.76 -5.23 3.21
N GLU A 91 -19.38 -6.24 2.44
CA GLU A 91 -19.78 -7.64 2.63
C GLU A 91 -18.87 -8.33 3.66
#